data_AF-A0A969G8X5-F1
#
_entry.id   AF-A0A969G8X5-F1
#
_cell.length_a   1.000
_cell.length_b   1.000
_cell.length_c   1.000
_cell.angle_alpha   90.00
_cell.angle_beta   90.00
_cell.angle_gamma   90.00
#
_symmetry.space_group_name_H-M   'P 1'
#
loop_
_entity.id
_entity.type
_entity.pdbx_description
1 polymer ?
#
loop_
_entity_poly.entity_id
_entity_poly.type
_entity_poly.pdbx_seq_one_letter_code
_entity_poly.pdbx_strand_id
1 'polypeptide(L)'
;MDDEDGKRKRYGFFTWVVGMVAPNNVEKSFKQALKEDDLLALEEILMARGEEGDKIKQKILKQSPVTFYMAQAIIYEEKGDTLNAMTNYKIAYELGKENRSKRDQQLIDGILNRNAKLKVIEGLNEAKNYQTWLKSKFFRMKSVFEDDIEVADIEIVKLEGEITELEQSIKQDENQILSIEQSINQDNSTISALENRIAQLDKKRQQKVEIKLKSAGKETQETIKKIEGYLEELERTGAVDEATEPKYIDDATVEFKFAKRKTAASLEPTTTGYELGQYCTSDIEATANAIMNLLLRPVDEVPQNKRNELKVKVKITGNADWIGSRNGKPLGIKYTAETDVFEEYVNQDGEKKSFRLTAGETVNITNEELAFLRAYCAYNVIIDILKSKNITDYIVQFQAIEHQLPEGINEEDRTAGEDFRGVDIDMTVENLYKHYLDEIEEVEAEIEAIKTKIRQERREITRISEGIAEKETQIENRRSEIEKQKTEKERLKGIITLAKADREIEMVKALQGN
;
A
#
# COMPACT_ATOMS: atom_id res chain seq x y z
N MET A 1 6.61 44.28 63.36
CA MET A 1 7.33 44.18 64.64
C MET A 1 6.95 42.91 65.41
N ASP A 2 5.73 42.41 65.18
CA ASP A 2 5.10 41.32 65.91
C ASP A 2 5.83 39.96 65.78
N ASP A 3 6.48 39.70 64.64
CA ASP A 3 7.30 38.50 64.42
C ASP A 3 8.43 38.32 65.44
N GLU A 4 9.12 39.39 65.85
CA GLU A 4 10.24 39.25 66.79
C GLU A 4 9.76 38.86 68.19
N ASP A 5 8.66 39.45 68.67
CA ASP A 5 8.08 39.08 69.96
C ASP A 5 7.45 37.68 69.90
N GLY A 6 6.84 37.30 68.77
CA GLY A 6 6.43 35.93 68.47
C GLY A 6 7.58 34.93 68.55
N LYS A 7 8.65 35.14 67.77
CA LYS A 7 9.85 34.27 67.72
C LYS A 7 10.51 34.17 69.10
N ARG A 8 10.66 35.28 69.83
CA ARG A 8 11.18 35.30 71.22
C ARG A 8 10.29 34.51 72.19
N LYS A 9 8.96 34.62 72.10
CA LYS A 9 8.02 33.84 72.93
C LYS A 9 8.09 32.34 72.62
N ARG A 10 8.15 31.96 71.34
CA ARG A 10 8.34 30.55 70.92
C ARG A 10 9.67 30.00 71.42
N TYR A 11 10.79 30.67 71.16
CA TYR A 11 12.12 30.22 71.58
C TYR A 11 12.25 30.11 73.11
N GLY A 12 11.69 31.07 73.86
CA GLY A 12 11.61 31.01 75.33
C GLY A 12 10.67 29.93 75.88
N PHE A 13 9.72 29.43 75.06
CA PHE A 13 8.89 28.27 75.37
C PHE A 13 9.64 26.96 75.09
N PHE A 14 10.15 26.76 73.87
CA PHE A 14 10.90 25.54 73.49
C PHE A 14 12.10 25.30 74.42
N THR A 15 12.86 26.35 74.69
CA THR A 15 14.00 26.32 75.63
C THR A 15 13.60 25.77 76.99
N TRP A 16 12.45 26.22 77.50
CA TRP A 16 11.93 25.82 78.80
C TRP A 16 11.39 24.37 78.76
N VAL A 17 10.77 23.93 77.66
CA VAL A 17 10.37 22.51 77.47
C VAL A 17 11.58 21.59 77.47
N VAL A 18 12.67 21.96 76.78
CA VAL A 18 13.92 21.19 76.79
C VAL A 18 14.53 21.15 78.19
N GLY A 19 14.60 22.27 78.91
CA GLY A 19 15.11 22.33 80.29
C GLY A 19 14.27 21.59 81.33
N MET A 20 13.00 21.30 81.05
CA MET A 20 12.13 20.45 81.87
C MET A 20 12.42 18.95 81.69
N VAL A 21 12.85 18.55 80.49
CA VAL A 21 13.07 17.15 80.10
C VAL A 21 14.54 16.72 80.27
N ALA A 22 15.47 17.59 79.89
CA ALA A 22 16.89 17.29 79.76
C ALA A 22 17.76 18.09 80.74
N PRO A 23 18.95 17.57 81.12
CA PRO A 23 19.84 18.26 82.07
C PRO A 23 20.42 19.57 81.52
N ASN A 24 20.85 20.45 82.43
CA ASN A 24 21.30 21.83 82.13
C ASN A 24 22.44 21.94 81.10
N ASN A 25 23.24 20.89 80.88
CA ASN A 25 24.24 20.83 79.81
C ASN A 25 23.60 20.70 78.42
N VAL A 26 22.56 19.88 78.28
CA VAL A 26 21.77 19.73 77.04
C VAL A 26 20.92 20.97 76.79
N GLU A 27 20.29 21.52 77.83
CA GLU A 27 19.54 22.79 77.73
C GLU A 27 20.45 23.94 77.25
N LYS A 28 21.70 24.01 77.70
CA LYS A 28 22.69 24.99 77.22
C LYS A 28 23.05 24.80 75.74
N SER A 29 23.16 23.56 75.26
CA SER A 29 23.39 23.29 73.82
C SER A 29 22.18 23.73 72.98
N PHE A 30 20.95 23.40 73.41
CA PHE A 30 19.73 23.83 72.72
C PHE A 30 19.58 25.36 72.70
N LYS A 31 19.88 26.03 73.82
CA LYS A 31 19.97 27.50 73.94
C LYS A 31 21.05 28.13 73.07
N GLN A 32 22.03 27.36 72.58
CA GLN A 32 23.09 27.89 71.72
C GLN A 32 22.68 27.76 70.25
N ALA A 33 22.21 26.58 69.83
CA ALA A 33 21.66 26.36 68.49
C ALA A 33 20.54 27.35 68.16
N LEU A 34 19.59 27.59 69.09
CA LEU A 34 18.52 28.59 68.94
C LEU A 34 19.00 30.05 68.78
N LYS A 35 20.25 30.39 69.09
CA LYS A 35 20.83 31.73 68.79
C LYS A 35 21.49 31.79 67.42
N GLU A 36 21.86 30.63 66.90
CA GLU A 36 22.45 30.41 65.58
C GLU A 36 21.34 30.15 64.53
N ASP A 37 20.07 30.37 64.92
CA ASP A 37 18.81 30.09 64.20
C ASP A 37 18.55 28.61 63.87
N ASP A 38 19.34 27.70 64.45
CA ASP A 38 19.23 26.26 64.27
C ASP A 38 18.34 25.63 65.36
N LEU A 39 17.14 25.19 64.97
CA LEU A 39 16.21 24.46 65.84
C LEU A 39 16.59 22.97 65.89
N LEU A 40 17.62 22.64 66.66
CA LEU A 40 18.02 21.24 66.86
C LEU A 40 17.05 20.48 67.79
N ALA A 41 16.67 19.27 67.40
CA ALA A 41 15.91 18.33 68.24
C ALA A 41 16.76 17.82 69.41
N LEU A 42 16.11 17.32 70.47
CA LEU A 42 16.83 16.80 71.65
C LEU A 42 17.76 15.63 71.25
N GLU A 43 17.32 14.76 70.36
CA GLU A 43 18.09 13.62 69.87
C GLU A 43 19.32 14.05 69.05
N GLU A 44 19.21 15.08 68.22
CA GLU A 44 20.36 15.65 67.47
C GLU A 44 21.45 16.17 68.45
N ILE A 45 21.03 16.89 69.50
CA ILE A 45 21.93 17.42 70.54
C ILE A 45 22.53 16.32 71.42
N LEU A 46 21.82 15.20 71.61
CA LEU A 46 22.31 14.05 72.35
C LEU A 46 23.30 13.24 71.50
N MET A 47 22.99 12.97 70.23
CA MET A 47 23.91 12.28 69.30
C MET A 47 25.24 13.05 69.14
N ALA A 48 25.21 14.39 69.11
CA ALA A 48 26.41 15.24 69.09
C ALA A 48 27.32 15.11 70.34
N ARG A 49 26.91 14.36 71.37
CA ARG A 49 27.68 14.07 72.60
C ARG A 49 28.18 12.62 72.68
N GLY A 50 27.90 11.78 71.67
CA GLY A 50 28.22 10.35 71.68
C GLY A 50 27.74 9.65 72.95
N GLU A 51 28.62 8.84 73.56
CA GLU A 51 28.28 8.05 74.76
C GLU A 51 27.72 8.87 75.94
N GLU A 52 28.12 10.13 76.15
CA GLU A 52 27.52 10.97 77.20
C GLU A 52 26.04 11.24 76.87
N GLY A 53 25.76 11.53 75.61
CA GLY A 53 24.43 11.71 75.06
C GLY A 53 23.54 10.48 75.22
N ASP A 54 24.05 9.29 74.89
CA ASP A 54 23.31 8.03 75.05
C ASP A 54 22.97 7.74 76.51
N LYS A 55 23.94 7.94 77.41
CA LYS A 55 23.74 7.77 78.87
C LYS A 55 22.72 8.78 79.42
N ILE A 56 22.67 9.99 78.84
CA ILE A 56 21.62 10.98 79.14
C ILE A 56 20.27 10.57 78.53
N LYS A 57 20.20 10.14 77.25
CA LYS A 57 18.96 9.67 76.58
C LYS A 57 18.34 8.53 77.39
N GLN A 58 19.09 7.48 77.71
CA GLN A 58 18.61 6.36 78.52
C GLN A 58 18.10 6.80 79.90
N LYS A 59 18.81 7.73 80.58
CA LYS A 59 18.37 8.26 81.88
C LYS A 59 17.07 9.06 81.79
N ILE A 60 16.88 9.84 80.72
CA ILE A 60 15.63 10.56 80.47
C ILE A 60 14.50 9.56 80.14
N LEU A 61 14.76 8.57 79.29
CA LEU A 61 13.77 7.55 78.90
C LEU A 61 13.32 6.65 80.07
N LYS A 62 14.18 6.39 81.07
CA LYS A 62 13.75 5.73 82.31
C LYS A 62 12.90 6.62 83.23
N GLN A 63 13.01 7.95 83.13
CA GLN A 63 12.44 8.89 84.10
C GLN A 63 11.22 9.65 83.61
N SER A 64 11.15 9.98 82.32
CA SER A 64 10.05 10.72 81.70
C SER A 64 10.01 10.55 80.17
N PRO A 65 9.78 9.33 79.65
CA PRO A 65 9.83 9.06 78.21
C PRO A 65 8.67 9.70 77.44
N VAL A 66 7.46 9.73 78.01
CA VAL A 66 6.28 10.33 77.35
C VAL A 66 6.52 11.81 77.08
N THR A 67 7.10 12.52 78.06
CA THR A 67 7.45 13.94 77.93
C THR A 67 8.61 14.15 76.96
N PHE A 68 9.59 13.24 76.92
CA PHE A 68 10.70 13.32 75.97
C PHE A 68 10.24 13.22 74.51
N TYR A 69 9.45 12.20 74.17
CA TYR A 69 8.91 12.05 72.81
C TYR A 69 7.89 13.14 72.48
N MET A 70 7.09 13.60 73.44
CA MET A 70 6.23 14.78 73.25
C MET A 70 7.05 16.04 72.92
N ALA A 71 8.14 16.31 73.65
CA ALA A 71 9.02 17.45 73.39
C ALA A 71 9.70 17.36 72.02
N GLN A 72 10.21 16.18 71.65
CA GLN A 72 10.74 15.92 70.31
C GLN A 72 9.69 16.20 69.23
N ALA A 73 8.48 15.65 69.38
CA ALA A 73 7.42 15.76 68.37
C ALA A 73 7.04 17.22 68.05
N ILE A 74 6.92 18.07 69.08
CA ILE A 74 6.60 19.49 68.90
C ILE A 74 7.77 20.24 68.23
N ILE A 75 9.01 19.87 68.55
CA ILE A 75 10.20 20.49 67.92
C ILE A 75 10.29 20.07 66.44
N TYR A 76 10.08 18.79 66.10
CA TYR A 76 10.02 18.35 64.70
C TYR A 76 8.83 18.97 63.95
N GLU A 77 7.67 19.18 64.58
CA GLU A 77 6.54 19.93 63.98
C GLU A 77 6.93 21.38 63.65
N GLU A 78 7.62 22.09 64.55
CA GLU A 78 8.11 23.46 64.32
C GLU A 78 9.26 23.50 63.28
N LYS A 79 10.06 22.43 63.14
CA LYS A 79 11.03 22.26 62.03
C LYS A 79 10.37 21.98 60.66
N GLY A 80 9.07 21.66 60.63
CA GLY A 80 8.38 21.18 59.41
C GLY A 80 8.70 19.73 59.04
N ASP A 81 9.31 18.95 59.94
CA ASP A 81 9.63 17.53 59.73
C ASP A 81 8.43 16.65 60.12
N THR A 82 7.46 16.55 59.19
CA THR A 82 6.23 15.76 59.35
C THR A 82 6.51 14.30 59.71
N LEU A 83 7.59 13.72 59.19
CA LEU A 83 7.95 12.31 59.42
C LEU A 83 8.41 12.07 60.86
N ASN A 84 9.39 12.82 61.33
CA ASN A 84 9.87 12.67 62.70
C ASN A 84 8.85 13.23 63.71
N ALA A 85 8.06 14.25 63.37
CA ALA A 85 6.93 14.69 64.18
C ALA A 85 5.90 13.57 64.36
N MET A 86 5.40 12.97 63.27
CA MET A 86 4.47 11.83 63.31
C MET A 86 5.03 10.67 64.13
N THR A 87 6.30 10.31 63.90
CA THR A 87 7.00 9.23 64.60
C THR A 87 7.03 9.47 66.10
N ASN A 88 7.47 10.65 66.53
CA ASN A 88 7.56 10.99 67.96
C ASN A 88 6.16 11.15 68.60
N TYR A 89 5.15 11.64 67.85
CA TYR A 89 3.76 11.68 68.32
C TYR A 89 3.18 10.27 68.54
N LYS A 90 3.45 9.29 67.65
CA LYS A 90 3.07 7.87 67.87
C LYS A 90 3.71 7.33 69.15
N ILE A 91 5.03 7.47 69.30
CA ILE A 91 5.76 6.95 70.47
C ILE A 91 5.23 7.56 71.77
N ALA A 92 5.05 8.88 71.83
CA ALA A 92 4.52 9.58 73.01
C ALA A 92 3.07 9.16 73.35
N TYR A 93 2.22 8.97 72.34
CA TYR A 93 0.84 8.52 72.52
C TYR A 93 0.75 7.08 73.04
N GLU A 94 1.51 6.15 72.45
CA GLU A 94 1.51 4.73 72.81
C GLU A 94 2.09 4.49 74.21
N LEU A 95 3.26 5.05 74.53
CA LEU A 95 3.83 5.00 75.89
C LEU A 95 2.93 5.68 76.93
N GLY A 96 2.13 6.67 76.50
CA GLY A 96 1.14 7.34 77.33
C GLY A 96 -0.07 6.48 77.74
N LYS A 97 -0.29 5.31 77.12
CA LYS A 97 -1.44 4.42 77.42
C LYS A 97 -1.25 3.55 78.65
N GLU A 98 -0.10 2.90 78.79
CA GLU A 98 0.03 1.69 79.63
C GLU A 98 0.40 1.98 81.09
N ASN A 99 1.33 2.91 81.34
CA ASN A 99 1.53 3.48 82.67
C ASN A 99 2.39 4.75 82.60
N ARG A 100 1.80 5.91 82.95
CA ARG A 100 2.54 7.16 82.95
C ARG A 100 3.32 7.33 84.26
N SER A 101 4.59 7.73 84.17
CA SER A 101 5.37 8.06 85.36
C SER A 101 4.80 9.29 86.08
N LYS A 102 4.97 9.37 87.41
CA LYS A 102 4.59 10.55 88.20
C LYS A 102 5.31 11.82 87.72
N ARG A 103 6.53 11.67 87.19
CA ARG A 103 7.31 12.77 86.62
C ARG A 103 6.72 13.25 85.31
N ASP A 104 6.39 12.36 84.37
CA ASP A 104 5.73 12.75 83.11
C ASP A 104 4.45 13.53 83.38
N GLN A 105 3.62 13.10 84.34
CA GLN A 105 2.42 13.87 84.74
C GLN A 105 2.80 15.30 85.16
N GLN A 106 3.77 15.46 86.08
CA GLN A 106 4.24 16.78 86.53
C GLN A 106 4.81 17.65 85.40
N LEU A 107 5.58 17.07 84.47
CA LEU A 107 6.16 17.81 83.35
C LEU A 107 5.07 18.23 82.34
N ILE A 108 4.15 17.33 81.99
CA ILE A 108 3.01 17.59 81.11
C ILE A 108 2.10 18.68 81.70
N ASP A 109 1.78 18.62 82.99
CA ASP A 109 1.01 19.67 83.68
C ASP A 109 1.76 21.01 83.66
N GLY A 110 3.09 20.98 83.81
CA GLY A 110 3.94 22.15 83.58
C GLY A 110 3.78 22.73 82.18
N ILE A 111 3.90 21.89 81.14
CA ILE A 111 3.80 22.31 79.73
C ILE A 111 2.41 22.87 79.43
N LEU A 112 1.34 22.23 79.90
CA LEU A 112 -0.04 22.72 79.81
C LEU A 112 -0.19 24.10 80.47
N ASN A 113 0.32 24.28 81.69
CA ASN A 113 0.27 25.55 82.42
C ASN A 113 1.12 26.66 81.78
N ARG A 114 2.22 26.30 81.12
CA ARG A 114 3.08 27.24 80.37
C ARG A 114 2.42 27.64 79.05
N ASN A 115 1.85 26.68 78.32
CA ASN A 115 1.20 26.91 77.04
C ASN A 115 -0.12 27.70 77.18
N ALA A 116 -0.90 27.49 78.25
CA ALA A 116 -2.06 28.30 78.56
C ALA A 116 -1.76 29.81 78.65
N LYS A 117 -0.52 30.17 79.04
CA LYS A 117 -0.05 31.55 79.19
C LYS A 117 0.61 32.13 77.94
N LEU A 118 1.22 31.28 77.09
CA LEU A 118 2.03 31.72 75.95
C LEU A 118 1.42 31.39 74.57
N LYS A 119 0.46 30.46 74.50
CA LYS A 119 -0.24 29.99 73.28
C LYS A 119 0.72 29.66 72.12
N VAL A 120 1.76 28.87 72.41
CA VAL A 120 2.80 28.49 71.43
C VAL A 120 2.40 27.21 70.68
N ILE A 121 1.84 26.23 71.39
CA ILE A 121 1.36 24.96 70.82
C ILE A 121 -0.15 25.04 70.58
N GLU A 122 -0.55 24.87 69.32
CA GLU A 122 -1.93 24.78 68.88
C GLU A 122 -2.69 23.58 69.49
N GLY A 123 -3.94 23.80 69.93
CA GLY A 123 -4.86 22.76 70.41
C GLY A 123 -4.54 22.11 71.76
N LEU A 124 -3.33 22.28 72.30
CA LEU A 124 -2.86 21.53 73.47
C LEU A 124 -3.66 21.82 74.75
N ASN A 125 -4.15 23.05 74.92
CA ASN A 125 -4.99 23.44 76.06
C ASN A 125 -6.50 23.32 75.79
N GLU A 126 -6.89 23.05 74.55
CA GLU A 126 -8.30 22.92 74.12
C GLU A 126 -8.74 21.44 74.12
N ALA A 127 -7.80 20.51 73.97
CA ALA A 127 -8.06 19.08 74.08
C ALA A 127 -8.43 18.65 75.51
N LYS A 128 -9.37 17.71 75.61
CA LYS A 128 -9.85 17.10 76.87
C LYS A 128 -8.72 16.59 77.79
N ASN A 129 -7.61 16.15 77.20
CA ASN A 129 -6.32 15.97 77.87
C ASN A 129 -5.19 15.87 76.82
N TYR A 130 -3.93 15.95 77.29
CA TYR A 130 -2.75 15.84 76.43
C TYR A 130 -2.70 14.55 75.58
N GLN A 131 -3.27 13.42 76.02
CA GLN A 131 -3.24 12.15 75.29
C GLN A 131 -4.18 12.17 74.09
N THR A 132 -5.34 12.83 74.24
CA THR A 132 -6.27 13.13 73.14
C THR A 132 -5.62 14.08 72.13
N TRP A 133 -4.84 15.06 72.61
CA TRP A 133 -4.06 15.95 71.74
C TRP A 133 -2.92 15.22 71.02
N LEU A 134 -2.11 14.41 71.71
CA LEU A 134 -1.06 13.58 71.09
C LEU A 134 -1.64 12.64 70.02
N LYS A 135 -2.79 12.01 70.31
CA LYS A 135 -3.54 11.21 69.34
C LYS A 135 -3.94 12.05 68.12
N SER A 136 -4.53 13.23 68.34
CA SER A 136 -4.98 14.13 67.26
C SER A 136 -3.81 14.62 66.40
N LYS A 137 -2.68 15.02 67.00
CA LYS A 137 -1.46 15.40 66.28
C LYS A 137 -0.87 14.23 65.49
N PHE A 138 -0.80 13.04 66.06
CA PHE A 138 -0.39 11.83 65.33
C PHE A 138 -1.27 11.61 64.08
N PHE A 139 -2.59 11.59 64.21
CA PHE A 139 -3.48 11.36 63.07
C PHE A 139 -3.45 12.50 62.04
N ARG A 140 -3.28 13.76 62.45
CA ARG A 140 -3.12 14.91 61.53
C ARG A 140 -1.80 14.85 60.74
N MET A 141 -0.71 14.37 61.34
CA MET A 141 0.55 14.19 60.60
C MET A 141 0.53 12.92 59.74
N LYS A 142 -0.23 11.91 60.16
CA LYS A 142 -0.45 10.70 59.37
C LYS A 142 -1.33 10.96 58.14
N SER A 143 -2.37 11.78 58.26
CA SER A 143 -3.27 12.05 57.14
C SER A 143 -2.54 12.67 55.95
N VAL A 144 -1.57 13.58 56.16
CA VAL A 144 -0.76 14.15 55.07
C VAL A 144 -0.17 13.07 54.15
N PHE A 145 0.41 12.01 54.73
CA PHE A 145 0.96 10.89 53.95
C PHE A 145 -0.11 9.96 53.36
N GLU A 146 -1.34 9.96 53.89
CA GLU A 146 -2.49 9.23 53.32
C GLU A 146 -3.13 10.01 52.17
N ASP A 147 -3.21 11.34 52.30
CA ASP A 147 -3.65 12.29 51.27
C ASP A 147 -2.67 12.24 50.07
N ASP A 148 -1.35 12.24 50.31
CA ASP A 148 -0.32 12.06 49.27
C ASP A 148 -0.45 10.69 48.55
N ILE A 149 -0.83 9.63 49.26
CA ILE A 149 -1.10 8.30 48.68
C ILE A 149 -2.36 8.29 47.81
N GLU A 150 -3.42 8.99 48.23
CA GLU A 150 -4.65 9.12 47.43
C GLU A 150 -4.39 9.92 46.15
N VAL A 151 -3.59 10.98 46.21
CA VAL A 151 -3.14 11.74 45.01
C VAL A 151 -2.33 10.85 44.06
N ALA A 152 -1.40 10.04 44.57
CA ALA A 152 -0.64 9.09 43.75
C ALA A 152 -1.54 8.05 43.08
N ASP A 153 -2.57 7.54 43.78
CA ASP A 153 -3.54 6.61 43.21
C ASP A 153 -4.42 7.25 42.12
N ILE A 154 -4.86 8.49 42.31
CA ILE A 154 -5.63 9.24 41.31
C ILE A 154 -4.81 9.43 40.03
N GLU A 155 -3.53 9.80 40.14
CA GLU A 155 -2.67 9.99 38.97
C GLU A 155 -2.30 8.65 38.29
N ILE A 156 -2.10 7.56 39.04
CA ILE A 156 -1.94 6.21 38.45
C ILE A 156 -3.18 5.82 37.64
N VAL A 157 -4.39 5.94 38.21
CA VAL A 157 -5.64 5.57 37.52
C VAL A 157 -5.87 6.43 36.28
N LYS A 158 -5.53 7.72 36.35
CA LYS A 158 -5.56 8.63 35.19
C LYS A 158 -4.59 8.20 34.09
N LEU A 159 -3.34 7.90 34.43
CA LEU A 159 -2.33 7.45 33.45
C LEU A 159 -2.67 6.08 32.84
N GLU A 160 -3.23 5.15 33.63
CA GLU A 160 -3.73 3.86 33.13
C GLU A 160 -4.95 4.03 32.19
N GLY A 161 -5.79 5.03 32.44
CA GLY A 161 -6.85 5.48 31.53
C GLY A 161 -6.31 6.06 30.21
N GLU A 162 -5.36 6.99 30.27
CA GLU A 162 -4.73 7.59 29.09
C GLU A 162 -3.98 6.55 28.23
N ILE A 163 -3.36 5.54 28.84
CA ILE A 163 -2.80 4.37 28.12
C ILE A 163 -3.92 3.59 27.41
N THR A 164 -5.03 3.33 28.09
CA THR A 164 -6.17 2.57 27.54
C THR A 164 -6.78 3.27 26.32
N GLU A 165 -6.83 4.61 26.30
CA GLU A 165 -7.26 5.39 25.15
C GLU A 165 -6.26 5.29 23.97
N LEU A 166 -4.95 5.35 24.24
CA LEU A 166 -3.93 5.15 23.20
C LEU A 166 -3.93 3.73 22.62
N GLU A 167 -4.05 2.70 23.45
CA GLU A 167 -4.10 1.29 23.00
C GLU A 167 -5.36 1.04 22.14
N GLN A 168 -6.49 1.69 22.45
CA GLN A 168 -7.67 1.69 21.57
C GLN A 168 -7.44 2.43 20.25
N SER A 169 -6.74 3.58 20.27
CA SER A 169 -6.43 4.32 19.04
C SER A 169 -5.45 3.55 18.13
N ILE A 170 -4.41 2.94 18.68
CA ILE A 170 -3.49 2.06 17.93
C ILE A 170 -4.29 0.94 17.26
N LYS A 171 -5.20 0.30 17.98
CA LYS A 171 -6.05 -0.75 17.43
C LYS A 171 -6.97 -0.27 16.30
N GLN A 172 -7.42 0.98 16.32
CA GLN A 172 -8.18 1.55 15.19
C GLN A 172 -7.28 1.77 13.97
N ASP A 173 -6.06 2.27 14.18
CA ASP A 173 -5.04 2.49 13.15
C ASP A 173 -4.59 1.17 12.49
N GLU A 174 -4.38 0.11 13.28
CA GLU A 174 -4.10 -1.26 12.79
C GLU A 174 -5.21 -1.78 11.85
N ASN A 175 -6.48 -1.60 12.24
CA ASN A 175 -7.61 -2.01 11.40
C ASN A 175 -7.73 -1.19 10.11
N GLN A 176 -7.32 0.08 10.12
CA GLN A 176 -7.22 0.89 8.89
C GLN A 176 -6.12 0.35 7.96
N ILE A 177 -4.93 0.04 8.50
CA ILE A 177 -3.84 -0.58 7.72
C ILE A 177 -4.32 -1.89 7.07
N LEU A 178 -4.94 -2.80 7.84
CA LEU A 178 -5.47 -4.07 7.32
C LEU A 178 -6.52 -3.86 6.20
N SER A 179 -7.34 -2.83 6.28
CA SER A 179 -8.30 -2.47 5.22
C SER A 179 -7.61 -1.95 3.96
N ILE A 180 -6.53 -1.18 4.10
CA ILE A 180 -5.74 -0.65 2.97
C ILE A 180 -4.92 -1.78 2.31
N GLU A 181 -4.36 -2.70 3.09
CA GLU A 181 -3.67 -3.88 2.56
C GLU A 181 -4.62 -4.80 1.77
N GLN A 182 -5.87 -4.95 2.20
CA GLN A 182 -6.90 -5.66 1.43
C GLN A 182 -7.22 -4.95 0.10
N SER A 183 -7.33 -3.62 0.10
CA SER A 183 -7.48 -2.80 -1.12
C SER A 183 -6.31 -3.03 -2.09
N ILE A 184 -5.07 -2.92 -1.62
CA ILE A 184 -3.84 -3.16 -2.41
C ILE A 184 -3.83 -4.58 -3.00
N ASN A 185 -4.26 -5.60 -2.26
CA ASN A 185 -4.27 -6.98 -2.74
C ASN A 185 -5.36 -7.23 -3.80
N GLN A 186 -6.51 -6.54 -3.72
CA GLN A 186 -7.53 -6.54 -4.77
C GLN A 186 -7.01 -5.83 -6.03
N ASP A 187 -6.44 -4.63 -5.89
CA ASP A 187 -5.85 -3.86 -6.99
C ASP A 187 -4.73 -4.64 -7.72
N ASN A 188 -3.83 -5.32 -7.00
CA ASN A 188 -2.81 -6.18 -7.60
C ASN A 188 -3.43 -7.34 -8.41
N SER A 189 -4.52 -7.93 -7.91
CA SER A 189 -5.24 -8.99 -8.62
C SER A 189 -5.89 -8.47 -9.90
N THR A 190 -6.43 -7.25 -9.88
CA THR A 190 -6.93 -6.56 -11.08
C THR A 190 -5.81 -6.27 -12.07
N ILE A 191 -4.66 -5.76 -11.62
CA ILE A 191 -3.48 -5.53 -12.49
C ILE A 191 -3.09 -6.83 -13.21
N SER A 192 -2.95 -7.96 -12.48
CA SER A 192 -2.62 -9.24 -13.13
C SER A 192 -3.71 -9.74 -14.09
N ALA A 193 -4.99 -9.41 -13.88
CA ALA A 193 -6.05 -9.71 -14.86
C ALA A 193 -5.92 -8.84 -16.14
N LEU A 194 -5.59 -7.56 -15.99
CA LEU A 194 -5.38 -6.62 -17.09
C LEU A 194 -4.09 -6.94 -17.88
N GLU A 195 -3.00 -7.34 -17.21
CA GLU A 195 -1.77 -7.82 -17.84
C GLU A 195 -2.01 -9.10 -18.66
N ASN A 196 -2.86 -10.01 -18.15
CA ASN A 196 -3.29 -11.18 -18.92
C ASN A 196 -4.19 -10.81 -20.12
N ARG A 197 -5.02 -9.77 -20.03
CA ARG A 197 -5.79 -9.23 -21.17
C ARG A 197 -4.86 -8.68 -22.25
N ILE A 198 -3.86 -7.85 -21.89
CA ILE A 198 -2.84 -7.37 -22.83
C ILE A 198 -2.15 -8.56 -23.52
N ALA A 199 -1.72 -9.57 -22.77
CA ALA A 199 -1.05 -10.76 -23.33
C ALA A 199 -1.95 -11.60 -24.28
N GLN A 200 -3.28 -11.54 -24.14
CA GLN A 200 -4.21 -12.14 -25.10
C GLN A 200 -4.40 -11.27 -26.36
N LEU A 201 -4.51 -9.95 -26.19
CA LEU A 201 -4.62 -9.00 -27.31
C LEU A 201 -3.34 -9.00 -28.17
N ASP A 202 -2.16 -9.04 -27.56
CA ASP A 202 -0.89 -9.08 -28.30
C ASP A 202 -0.73 -10.36 -29.13
N LYS A 203 -1.19 -11.53 -28.62
CA LYS A 203 -1.21 -12.79 -29.40
C LYS A 203 -2.05 -12.68 -30.66
N LYS A 204 -3.23 -12.06 -30.57
CA LYS A 204 -4.08 -11.80 -31.75
C LYS A 204 -3.41 -10.88 -32.78
N ARG A 205 -2.46 -10.05 -32.36
CA ARG A 205 -1.68 -9.16 -33.23
C ARG A 205 -0.45 -9.82 -33.89
N GLN A 206 -0.04 -11.03 -33.50
CA GLN A 206 1.20 -11.65 -34.03
C GLN A 206 1.06 -12.21 -35.46
N GLN A 207 -0.15 -12.39 -35.97
CA GLN A 207 -0.40 -13.14 -37.20
C GLN A 207 -0.35 -12.25 -38.46
N LYS A 208 0.75 -12.31 -39.24
CA LYS A 208 0.68 -12.04 -40.68
C LYS A 208 0.88 -13.35 -41.44
N VAL A 209 -0.19 -13.79 -42.10
CA VAL A 209 -0.16 -14.88 -43.07
C VAL A 209 0.32 -14.35 -44.42
N GLU A 210 1.11 -15.13 -45.16
CA GLU A 210 1.37 -14.91 -46.58
C GLU A 210 1.12 -16.20 -47.37
N ILE A 211 0.05 -16.22 -48.16
CA ILE A 211 -0.42 -17.43 -48.86
C ILE A 211 -0.02 -17.32 -50.32
N LYS A 212 0.64 -18.36 -50.85
CA LYS A 212 0.92 -18.51 -52.28
C LYS A 212 0.35 -19.84 -52.76
N LEU A 213 -0.51 -19.87 -53.78
CA LEU A 213 -1.01 -21.09 -54.44
C LEU A 213 -0.20 -21.35 -55.73
N LYS A 214 -0.44 -22.48 -56.42
CA LYS A 214 0.16 -22.77 -57.74
C LYS A 214 -0.81 -23.33 -58.81
N SER A 215 -2.06 -23.66 -58.47
CA SER A 215 -3.08 -24.20 -59.38
C SER A 215 -4.50 -23.94 -58.87
N ALA A 216 -5.51 -23.95 -59.76
CA ALA A 216 -6.93 -23.75 -59.42
C ALA A 216 -7.84 -24.91 -59.92
N GLY A 217 -7.38 -26.16 -59.74
CA GLY A 217 -8.14 -27.36 -60.07
C GLY A 217 -9.08 -27.84 -58.95
N LYS A 218 -9.62 -29.06 -59.09
CA LYS A 218 -10.40 -29.72 -58.02
C LYS A 218 -9.60 -29.92 -56.73
N GLU A 219 -8.29 -30.13 -56.86
CA GLU A 219 -7.38 -30.33 -55.72
C GLU A 219 -7.23 -29.05 -54.89
N THR A 220 -7.37 -27.87 -55.49
CA THR A 220 -7.25 -26.57 -54.82
C THR A 220 -8.30 -26.37 -53.71
N GLN A 221 -9.48 -26.99 -53.81
CA GLN A 221 -10.45 -26.99 -52.70
C GLN A 221 -10.02 -27.87 -51.51
N GLU A 222 -9.13 -28.83 -51.70
CA GLU A 222 -8.49 -29.59 -50.63
C GLU A 222 -7.24 -28.87 -50.12
N THR A 223 -6.43 -28.27 -51.01
CA THR A 223 -5.28 -27.43 -50.64
C THR A 223 -5.72 -26.25 -49.76
N ILE A 224 -6.80 -25.55 -50.12
CA ILE A 224 -7.37 -24.46 -49.31
C ILE A 224 -7.80 -24.97 -47.93
N LYS A 225 -8.46 -26.14 -47.83
CA LYS A 225 -8.82 -26.73 -46.52
C LYS A 225 -7.62 -27.14 -45.68
N LYS A 226 -6.53 -27.60 -46.31
CA LYS A 226 -5.26 -27.88 -45.61
C LYS A 226 -4.59 -26.59 -45.12
N ILE A 227 -4.70 -25.49 -45.88
CA ILE A 227 -4.26 -24.15 -45.46
C ILE A 227 -5.14 -23.66 -44.30
N GLU A 228 -6.46 -23.72 -44.40
CA GLU A 228 -7.41 -23.36 -43.33
C GLU A 228 -7.09 -24.10 -42.02
N GLY A 229 -6.97 -25.43 -42.07
CA GLY A 229 -6.64 -26.25 -40.89
C GLY A 229 -5.24 -25.98 -40.31
N TYR A 230 -4.27 -25.57 -41.15
CA TYR A 230 -2.96 -25.14 -40.66
C TYR A 230 -2.98 -23.74 -40.03
N LEU A 231 -3.83 -22.83 -40.53
CA LEU A 231 -4.05 -21.53 -39.90
C LEU A 231 -4.78 -21.67 -38.55
N GLU A 232 -5.78 -22.55 -38.46
CA GLU A 232 -6.41 -22.93 -37.19
C GLU A 232 -5.40 -23.57 -36.20
N GLU A 233 -4.46 -24.39 -36.69
CA GLU A 233 -3.39 -24.95 -35.86
C GLU A 233 -2.45 -23.84 -35.32
N LEU A 234 -2.08 -22.87 -36.14
CA LEU A 234 -1.26 -21.72 -35.71
C LEU A 234 -2.00 -20.79 -34.74
N GLU A 235 -3.29 -20.51 -34.96
CA GLU A 235 -4.14 -19.78 -34.02
C GLU A 235 -4.23 -20.50 -32.66
N ARG A 236 -4.44 -21.82 -32.68
CA ARG A 236 -4.58 -22.65 -31.47
C ARG A 236 -3.27 -22.81 -30.69
N THR A 237 -2.14 -22.89 -31.39
CA THR A 237 -0.81 -23.07 -30.75
C THR A 237 -0.18 -21.75 -30.34
N GLY A 238 -0.48 -20.66 -31.03
CA GLY A 238 0.26 -19.40 -30.92
C GLY A 238 1.69 -19.49 -31.46
N ALA A 239 2.06 -20.59 -32.11
CA ALA A 239 3.42 -20.88 -32.58
C ALA A 239 3.78 -20.14 -33.88
N VAL A 240 3.37 -18.86 -33.99
CA VAL A 240 3.72 -18.03 -35.13
C VAL A 240 5.24 -17.83 -35.16
N ASP A 241 5.85 -17.49 -34.01
CA ASP A 241 7.28 -17.14 -33.90
C ASP A 241 8.25 -18.29 -34.29
N GLU A 242 7.79 -19.54 -34.41
CA GLU A 242 8.60 -20.69 -34.88
C GLU A 242 8.51 -20.91 -36.41
N ALA A 243 7.60 -20.25 -37.11
CA ALA A 243 7.41 -20.36 -38.56
C ALA A 243 8.44 -19.53 -39.36
N THR A 244 9.72 -19.89 -39.25
CA THR A 244 10.85 -19.16 -39.86
C THR A 244 11.10 -19.49 -41.34
N GLU A 245 10.47 -20.55 -41.87
CA GLU A 245 10.60 -20.98 -43.27
C GLU A 245 9.22 -21.10 -43.95
N PRO A 246 9.10 -20.89 -45.27
CA PRO A 246 7.84 -21.10 -45.98
C PRO A 246 7.40 -22.57 -45.93
N LYS A 247 6.18 -22.84 -45.44
CA LYS A 247 5.60 -24.18 -45.39
C LYS A 247 4.87 -24.48 -46.69
N TYR A 248 5.35 -25.49 -47.42
CA TYR A 248 4.71 -25.97 -48.64
C TYR A 248 3.54 -26.89 -48.30
N ILE A 249 2.38 -26.67 -48.93
CA ILE A 249 1.15 -27.44 -48.73
C ILE A 249 0.61 -27.83 -50.11
N ASP A 250 0.77 -29.11 -50.48
CA ASP A 250 0.59 -29.60 -51.84
C ASP A 250 1.43 -28.79 -52.86
N ASP A 251 0.76 -27.97 -53.67
CA ASP A 251 1.33 -27.06 -54.64
C ASP A 251 1.59 -25.66 -54.02
N ALA A 252 0.84 -25.25 -53.00
CA ALA A 252 0.96 -23.97 -52.31
C ALA A 252 2.28 -23.80 -51.51
N THR A 253 2.64 -22.55 -51.26
CA THR A 253 3.75 -22.09 -50.41
C THR A 253 3.22 -21.03 -49.44
N VAL A 254 3.04 -21.40 -48.16
CA VAL A 254 2.56 -20.48 -47.12
C VAL A 254 3.77 -19.95 -46.33
N GLU A 255 4.03 -18.66 -46.43
CA GLU A 255 5.10 -17.94 -45.75
C GLU A 255 4.51 -17.10 -44.58
N PHE A 256 5.32 -16.77 -43.57
CA PHE A 256 4.90 -15.88 -42.49
C PHE A 256 5.90 -14.75 -42.32
N LYS A 257 5.46 -13.51 -42.56
CA LYS A 257 6.32 -12.31 -42.50
C LYS A 257 5.93 -11.41 -41.33
N PHE A 258 6.58 -11.60 -40.20
CA PHE A 258 6.36 -10.85 -38.96
C PHE A 258 6.50 -9.34 -39.16
N ALA A 259 5.40 -8.61 -39.00
CA ALA A 259 5.41 -7.16 -38.94
C ALA A 259 5.99 -6.70 -37.59
N LYS A 260 7.29 -6.39 -37.55
CA LYS A 260 7.85 -5.57 -36.47
C LYS A 260 7.07 -4.25 -36.39
N ARG A 261 6.98 -3.65 -35.19
CA ARG A 261 6.22 -2.40 -34.94
C ARG A 261 6.47 -1.38 -36.07
N LYS A 262 5.42 -1.13 -36.88
CA LYS A 262 5.38 -0.27 -38.09
C LYS A 262 6.03 -0.82 -39.39
N THR A 263 5.47 -1.89 -39.96
CA THR A 263 5.54 -2.16 -41.41
C THR A 263 4.30 -2.92 -41.90
N ALA A 264 3.79 -2.55 -43.09
CA ALA A 264 2.84 -3.34 -43.86
C ALA A 264 3.57 -4.09 -44.99
N ALA A 265 3.05 -5.22 -45.45
CA ALA A 265 3.65 -6.03 -46.53
C ALA A 265 2.60 -6.87 -47.28
N SER A 266 2.90 -7.20 -48.53
CA SER A 266 2.04 -7.78 -49.57
C SER A 266 1.91 -9.31 -49.56
N LEU A 267 1.23 -9.85 -50.58
CA LEU A 267 0.87 -11.25 -50.88
C LEU A 267 0.89 -11.46 -52.41
N GLU A 268 1.26 -12.61 -52.98
CA GLU A 268 1.08 -12.88 -54.43
C GLU A 268 0.99 -14.39 -54.74
N PRO A 269 -0.07 -14.86 -55.45
CA PRO A 269 -0.03 -16.15 -56.15
C PRO A 269 -0.69 -16.25 -57.52
N THR A 270 -0.20 -17.21 -58.32
CA THR A 270 -0.72 -17.63 -59.62
C THR A 270 -1.57 -18.93 -59.55
N THR A 271 -1.82 -19.57 -60.70
CA THR A 271 -3.15 -19.90 -61.27
C THR A 271 -3.22 -21.37 -61.75
N THR A 272 -4.34 -22.04 -62.14
CA THR A 272 -5.29 -21.72 -63.23
C THR A 272 -6.56 -22.62 -63.30
N GLY A 273 -7.54 -22.22 -64.14
CA GLY A 273 -8.28 -23.15 -65.02
C GLY A 273 -9.82 -23.21 -64.83
N TYR A 274 -10.67 -23.18 -65.87
CA TYR A 274 -10.41 -23.63 -67.25
C TYR A 274 -11.58 -23.34 -68.25
N GLU A 275 -11.46 -22.39 -69.19
CA GLU A 275 -12.13 -22.43 -70.52
C GLU A 275 -11.47 -21.47 -71.55
N LEU A 276 -11.75 -21.60 -72.86
CA LEU A 276 -11.08 -20.87 -73.95
C LEU A 276 -11.91 -19.68 -74.47
N GLY A 277 -11.30 -18.50 -74.55
CA GLY A 277 -11.91 -17.30 -75.13
C GLY A 277 -12.94 -16.58 -74.27
N GLN A 278 -13.27 -17.10 -73.09
CA GLN A 278 -14.02 -16.38 -72.07
C GLN A 278 -13.08 -15.49 -71.23
N TYR A 279 -13.59 -14.32 -70.83
CA TYR A 279 -12.85 -13.29 -70.09
C TYR A 279 -13.13 -13.34 -68.58
N CYS A 280 -14.32 -13.81 -68.20
CA CYS A 280 -14.75 -14.06 -66.84
C CYS A 280 -15.30 -15.48 -66.80
N THR A 281 -14.76 -16.32 -65.91
CA THR A 281 -15.09 -17.75 -65.83
C THR A 281 -15.31 -18.14 -64.37
N SER A 282 -16.12 -19.16 -64.12
CA SER A 282 -16.54 -19.53 -62.76
C SER A 282 -15.39 -19.97 -61.85
N ASP A 283 -14.25 -20.38 -62.41
CA ASP A 283 -13.01 -20.64 -61.67
C ASP A 283 -12.30 -19.35 -61.22
N ILE A 284 -12.31 -18.28 -62.04
CA ILE A 284 -11.80 -16.96 -61.63
C ILE A 284 -12.68 -16.41 -60.50
N GLU A 285 -14.00 -16.50 -60.64
CA GLU A 285 -14.94 -16.07 -59.60
C GLU A 285 -14.80 -16.88 -58.31
N ALA A 286 -14.71 -18.21 -58.40
CA ALA A 286 -14.56 -19.09 -57.24
C ALA A 286 -13.20 -18.89 -56.54
N THR A 287 -12.12 -18.74 -57.31
CA THR A 287 -10.77 -18.48 -56.80
C THR A 287 -10.71 -17.13 -56.11
N ALA A 288 -11.24 -16.07 -56.74
CA ALA A 288 -11.32 -14.74 -56.14
C ALA A 288 -12.14 -14.74 -54.84
N ASN A 289 -13.31 -15.42 -54.82
CA ASN A 289 -14.10 -15.59 -53.61
C ASN A 289 -13.33 -16.31 -52.51
N ALA A 290 -12.68 -17.44 -52.81
CA ALA A 290 -11.98 -18.24 -51.81
C ALA A 290 -10.76 -17.51 -51.22
N ILE A 291 -9.93 -16.89 -52.08
CA ILE A 291 -8.79 -16.08 -51.66
C ILE A 291 -9.26 -14.89 -50.81
N MET A 292 -10.27 -14.13 -51.25
CA MET A 292 -10.74 -12.96 -50.51
C MET A 292 -11.39 -13.31 -49.17
N ASN A 293 -12.14 -14.41 -49.08
CA ASN A 293 -12.69 -14.88 -47.81
C ASN A 293 -11.59 -15.31 -46.83
N LEU A 294 -10.55 -15.99 -47.32
CA LEU A 294 -9.41 -16.43 -46.52
C LEU A 294 -8.56 -15.25 -46.03
N LEU A 295 -8.23 -14.30 -46.92
CA LEU A 295 -7.41 -13.14 -46.59
C LEU A 295 -8.16 -12.05 -45.79
N LEU A 296 -9.49 -11.95 -45.92
CA LEU A 296 -10.33 -11.07 -45.09
C LEU A 296 -10.96 -11.80 -43.89
N ARG A 297 -10.52 -13.01 -43.53
CA ARG A 297 -10.93 -13.67 -42.28
C ARG A 297 -10.57 -12.83 -41.04
N PRO A 298 -9.37 -12.21 -40.92
CA PRO A 298 -9.05 -11.36 -39.77
C PRO A 298 -9.87 -10.06 -39.69
N VAL A 299 -10.46 -9.59 -40.81
CA VAL A 299 -11.36 -8.44 -40.81
C VAL A 299 -12.66 -8.74 -40.05
N ASP A 300 -13.06 -10.01 -39.94
CA ASP A 300 -14.29 -10.35 -39.22
C ASP A 300 -14.16 -10.19 -37.70
N GLU A 301 -12.94 -10.23 -37.15
CA GLU A 301 -12.68 -9.85 -35.76
C GLU A 301 -12.77 -8.34 -35.52
N VAL A 302 -12.54 -7.50 -36.55
CA VAL A 302 -12.58 -6.04 -36.40
C VAL A 302 -14.01 -5.59 -36.09
N PRO A 303 -14.23 -4.81 -35.00
CA PRO A 303 -15.55 -4.27 -34.66
C PRO A 303 -16.16 -3.49 -35.83
N GLN A 304 -17.46 -3.68 -36.11
CA GLN A 304 -18.11 -3.10 -37.29
C GLN A 304 -17.99 -1.56 -37.37
N ASN A 305 -18.01 -0.87 -36.22
CA ASN A 305 -17.81 0.57 -36.06
C ASN A 305 -16.35 1.04 -36.23
N LYS A 306 -15.41 0.12 -36.47
CA LYS A 306 -13.99 0.35 -36.74
C LYS A 306 -13.57 -0.09 -38.16
N ARG A 307 -14.42 -0.81 -38.90
CA ARG A 307 -14.08 -1.32 -40.26
C ARG A 307 -13.90 -0.22 -41.31
N ASN A 308 -14.48 0.96 -41.08
CA ASN A 308 -14.27 2.17 -41.86
C ASN A 308 -12.89 2.84 -41.61
N GLU A 309 -12.14 2.41 -40.59
CA GLU A 309 -10.73 2.81 -40.39
C GLU A 309 -9.76 1.90 -41.17
N LEU A 310 -10.22 0.78 -41.72
CA LEU A 310 -9.43 -0.12 -42.56
C LEU A 310 -9.24 0.48 -43.96
N LYS A 311 -8.02 0.37 -44.48
CA LYS A 311 -7.70 0.75 -45.87
C LYS A 311 -7.13 -0.45 -46.61
N VAL A 312 -7.77 -0.84 -47.70
CA VAL A 312 -7.35 -2.03 -48.48
C VAL A 312 -6.71 -1.62 -49.80
N LYS A 313 -5.46 -2.01 -50.01
CA LYS A 313 -4.80 -1.92 -51.30
C LYS A 313 -4.85 -3.29 -51.95
N VAL A 314 -5.36 -3.37 -53.18
CA VAL A 314 -5.37 -4.59 -53.99
C VAL A 314 -4.59 -4.34 -55.28
N LYS A 315 -3.70 -5.24 -55.65
CA LYS A 315 -3.15 -5.32 -57.01
C LYS A 315 -3.65 -6.63 -57.61
N ILE A 316 -4.28 -6.54 -58.79
CA ILE A 316 -4.84 -7.68 -59.50
C ILE A 316 -4.08 -7.82 -60.82
N THR A 317 -3.28 -8.88 -60.92
CA THR A 317 -2.59 -9.25 -62.17
C THR A 317 -3.49 -10.20 -62.95
N GLY A 318 -3.84 -9.88 -64.18
CA GLY A 318 -4.48 -10.80 -65.10
C GLY A 318 -3.46 -11.46 -66.01
N ASN A 319 -3.61 -12.76 -66.26
CA ASN A 319 -2.67 -13.55 -67.06
C ASN A 319 -3.34 -14.10 -68.34
N ALA A 320 -2.66 -13.94 -69.47
CA ALA A 320 -3.17 -14.24 -70.82
C ALA A 320 -2.84 -15.67 -71.30
N ASP A 321 -3.50 -16.12 -72.37
CA ASP A 321 -3.21 -17.41 -73.02
C ASP A 321 -2.02 -17.24 -73.97
N TRP A 322 -1.09 -18.20 -74.09
CA TRP A 322 0.06 -18.01 -75.03
C TRP A 322 -0.31 -18.07 -76.53
N ILE A 323 -1.57 -18.41 -76.87
CA ILE A 323 -2.04 -18.49 -78.25
C ILE A 323 -2.10 -17.09 -78.89
N GLY A 324 -1.27 -16.88 -79.92
CA GLY A 324 -1.28 -15.66 -80.73
C GLY A 324 -0.04 -14.78 -80.58
N SER A 325 0.90 -15.15 -79.70
CA SER A 325 2.15 -14.44 -79.32
C SER A 325 3.17 -14.22 -80.48
N ARG A 326 2.75 -13.61 -81.60
CA ARG A 326 3.63 -13.05 -82.65
C ARG A 326 3.14 -11.67 -83.09
N ASN A 327 3.75 -10.66 -82.48
CA ASN A 327 3.80 -9.26 -82.92
C ASN A 327 2.50 -8.45 -82.74
N GLY A 328 1.89 -8.50 -81.55
CA GLY A 328 0.88 -7.52 -81.12
C GLY A 328 -0.37 -7.43 -82.00
N LYS A 329 -0.74 -8.52 -82.67
CA LYS A 329 -1.97 -8.58 -83.47
C LYS A 329 -3.17 -8.87 -82.56
N PRO A 330 -4.35 -8.29 -82.83
CA PRO A 330 -5.57 -8.71 -82.15
C PRO A 330 -5.78 -10.21 -82.30
N LEU A 331 -6.23 -10.85 -81.22
CA LEU A 331 -6.73 -12.21 -81.31
C LEU A 331 -8.02 -12.20 -82.14
N GLY A 332 -8.41 -13.36 -82.67
CA GLY A 332 -9.72 -13.51 -83.34
C GLY A 332 -10.92 -13.40 -82.39
N ILE A 333 -10.69 -13.02 -81.13
CA ILE A 333 -11.67 -12.98 -80.05
C ILE A 333 -12.46 -11.68 -80.14
N LYS A 334 -13.76 -11.82 -80.39
CA LYS A 334 -14.72 -10.74 -80.24
C LYS A 334 -15.24 -10.72 -78.82
N TYR A 335 -14.88 -9.68 -78.06
CA TYR A 335 -15.49 -9.39 -76.78
C TYR A 335 -16.68 -8.44 -76.98
N THR A 336 -17.78 -8.67 -76.26
CA THR A 336 -18.89 -7.72 -76.15
C THR A 336 -19.04 -7.35 -74.69
N ALA A 337 -18.94 -6.06 -74.36
CA ALA A 337 -19.07 -5.61 -72.99
C ALA A 337 -20.48 -5.82 -72.45
N GLU A 338 -20.59 -6.43 -71.27
CA GLU A 338 -21.85 -6.57 -70.54
C GLU A 338 -22.14 -5.34 -69.65
N THR A 339 -21.10 -4.59 -69.29
CA THR A 339 -21.13 -3.35 -68.50
C THR A 339 -20.14 -2.35 -69.08
N ASP A 340 -20.27 -1.06 -68.75
CA ASP A 340 -19.25 -0.07 -69.11
C ASP A 340 -17.93 -0.39 -68.39
N VAL A 341 -16.84 -0.53 -69.14
CA VAL A 341 -15.49 -0.77 -68.62
C VAL A 341 -14.62 0.45 -68.95
N PHE A 342 -14.03 1.07 -67.93
CA PHE A 342 -13.13 2.21 -68.09
C PHE A 342 -12.12 2.28 -66.94
N GLU A 343 -10.94 1.68 -67.13
CA GLU A 343 -9.89 1.57 -66.11
C GLU A 343 -8.48 1.75 -66.73
N GLU A 344 -7.52 2.15 -65.89
CA GLU A 344 -6.09 2.09 -66.23
C GLU A 344 -5.48 0.76 -65.77
N TYR A 345 -4.60 0.17 -66.60
CA TYR A 345 -3.80 -0.99 -66.22
C TYR A 345 -2.33 -0.80 -66.60
N VAL A 346 -1.46 -1.59 -65.98
CA VAL A 346 -0.02 -1.65 -66.25
C VAL A 346 0.28 -2.94 -67.02
N ASN A 347 0.99 -2.89 -68.14
CA ASN A 347 1.35 -4.11 -68.87
C ASN A 347 2.63 -4.77 -68.33
N GLN A 348 3.07 -5.87 -68.97
CA GLN A 348 4.26 -6.62 -68.58
C GLN A 348 5.55 -5.79 -68.57
N ASP A 349 5.69 -4.81 -69.48
CA ASP A 349 6.84 -3.91 -69.56
C ASP A 349 6.80 -2.76 -68.53
N GLY A 350 5.71 -2.64 -67.77
CA GLY A 350 5.48 -1.53 -66.84
C GLY A 350 4.85 -0.29 -67.48
N GLU A 351 4.42 -0.36 -68.76
CA GLU A 351 3.73 0.76 -69.41
C GLU A 351 2.28 0.88 -68.92
N LYS A 352 1.83 2.11 -68.65
CA LYS A 352 0.41 2.40 -68.42
C LYS A 352 -0.38 2.35 -69.73
N LYS A 353 -1.52 1.67 -69.67
CA LYS A 353 -2.54 1.56 -70.72
C LYS A 353 -3.91 1.94 -70.14
N SER A 354 -4.88 2.19 -71.01
CA SER A 354 -6.27 2.45 -70.62
C SER A 354 -7.20 1.60 -71.48
N PHE A 355 -7.99 0.72 -70.85
CA PHE A 355 -9.03 0.01 -71.58
C PHE A 355 -10.34 0.77 -71.48
N ARG A 356 -11.10 0.84 -72.58
CA ARG A 356 -12.43 1.44 -72.61
C ARG A 356 -13.36 0.69 -73.54
N LEU A 357 -14.50 0.26 -73.01
CA LEU A 357 -15.57 -0.35 -73.81
C LEU A 357 -16.93 -0.03 -73.22
N THR A 358 -17.92 0.27 -74.07
CA THR A 358 -19.28 0.64 -73.66
C THR A 358 -20.18 -0.60 -73.58
N ALA A 359 -21.14 -0.65 -72.65
CA ALA A 359 -22.08 -1.77 -72.55
C ALA A 359 -22.81 -2.04 -73.89
N GLY A 360 -22.75 -3.29 -74.37
CA GLY A 360 -23.28 -3.73 -75.67
C GLY A 360 -22.35 -3.49 -76.88
N GLU A 361 -21.16 -2.91 -76.69
CA GLU A 361 -20.17 -2.68 -77.75
C GLU A 361 -19.32 -3.93 -77.99
N THR A 362 -19.22 -4.37 -79.25
CA THR A 362 -18.41 -5.55 -79.66
C THR A 362 -17.12 -5.12 -80.36
N VAL A 363 -15.97 -5.50 -79.81
CA VAL A 363 -14.63 -5.24 -80.38
C VAL A 363 -13.80 -6.52 -80.49
N ASN A 364 -12.78 -6.51 -81.36
CA ASN A 364 -11.75 -7.55 -81.34
C ASN A 364 -10.69 -7.15 -80.32
N ILE A 365 -10.35 -8.02 -79.35
CA ILE A 365 -9.37 -7.72 -78.30
C ILE A 365 -8.00 -8.37 -78.58
N THR A 366 -6.94 -7.75 -78.06
CA THR A 366 -5.60 -8.33 -77.96
C THR A 366 -5.49 -9.28 -76.76
N ASN A 367 -4.35 -9.95 -76.65
CA ASN A 367 -4.05 -10.88 -75.56
C ASN A 367 -3.81 -10.13 -74.22
N GLU A 368 -3.14 -8.98 -74.28
CA GLU A 368 -2.95 -8.04 -73.15
C GLU A 368 -4.30 -7.54 -72.61
N GLU A 369 -5.25 -7.21 -73.49
CA GLU A 369 -6.60 -6.80 -73.11
C GLU A 369 -7.44 -7.97 -72.55
N LEU A 370 -7.26 -9.19 -73.03
CA LEU A 370 -7.88 -10.40 -72.45
C LEU A 370 -7.37 -10.64 -71.01
N ALA A 371 -6.07 -10.46 -70.77
CA ALA A 371 -5.50 -10.47 -69.43
C ALA A 371 -6.12 -9.39 -68.53
N PHE A 372 -6.17 -8.13 -68.99
CA PHE A 372 -6.83 -7.07 -68.25
C PHE A 372 -8.30 -7.40 -67.91
N LEU A 373 -9.08 -7.94 -68.86
CA LEU A 373 -10.48 -8.29 -68.63
C LEU A 373 -10.66 -9.43 -67.61
N ARG A 374 -9.69 -10.36 -67.49
CA ARG A 374 -9.66 -11.36 -66.41
C ARG A 374 -9.42 -10.71 -65.04
N ALA A 375 -8.50 -9.75 -64.95
CA ALA A 375 -8.31 -8.96 -63.74
C ALA A 375 -9.57 -8.16 -63.36
N TYR A 376 -10.28 -7.61 -64.36
CA TYR A 376 -11.54 -6.89 -64.18
C TYR A 376 -12.71 -7.79 -63.73
N CYS A 377 -12.76 -9.05 -64.18
CA CYS A 377 -13.69 -10.07 -63.66
C CYS A 377 -13.49 -10.26 -62.15
N ALA A 378 -12.26 -10.53 -61.71
CA ALA A 378 -11.94 -10.74 -60.29
C ALA A 378 -12.17 -9.48 -59.44
N TYR A 379 -11.90 -8.28 -59.98
CA TYR A 379 -12.16 -6.99 -59.35
C TYR A 379 -13.60 -6.81 -58.88
N ASN A 380 -14.58 -7.20 -59.70
CA ASN A 380 -16.00 -7.08 -59.34
C ASN A 380 -16.32 -7.95 -58.11
N VAL A 381 -15.83 -9.20 -58.09
CA VAL A 381 -15.95 -10.11 -56.94
C VAL A 381 -15.27 -9.55 -55.68
N ILE A 382 -14.04 -9.06 -55.82
CA ILE A 382 -13.24 -8.44 -54.75
C ILE A 382 -13.99 -7.24 -54.14
N ILE A 383 -14.53 -6.36 -54.99
CA ILE A 383 -15.27 -5.17 -54.57
C ILE A 383 -16.54 -5.54 -53.79
N ASP A 384 -17.32 -6.51 -54.26
CA ASP A 384 -18.58 -6.86 -53.59
C ASP A 384 -18.35 -7.56 -52.23
N ILE A 385 -17.26 -8.33 -52.10
CA ILE A 385 -16.81 -8.86 -50.81
C ILE A 385 -16.38 -7.71 -49.88
N LEU A 386 -15.59 -6.74 -50.36
CA LEU A 386 -15.17 -5.58 -49.55
C LEU A 386 -16.37 -4.74 -49.08
N LYS A 387 -17.34 -4.45 -49.98
CA LYS A 387 -18.61 -3.81 -49.63
C LYS A 387 -19.37 -4.59 -48.56
N SER A 388 -19.50 -5.92 -48.70
CA SER A 388 -20.23 -6.76 -47.75
C SER A 388 -19.63 -6.76 -46.35
N LYS A 389 -18.29 -6.63 -46.26
CA LYS A 389 -17.53 -6.51 -45.00
C LYS A 389 -17.47 -5.08 -44.46
N ASN A 390 -18.16 -4.13 -45.09
CA ASN A 390 -18.21 -2.70 -44.76
C ASN A 390 -16.84 -1.97 -44.85
N ILE A 391 -16.00 -2.39 -45.81
CA ILE A 391 -14.77 -1.68 -46.18
C ILE A 391 -15.08 -0.71 -47.32
N THR A 392 -14.72 0.56 -47.16
CA THR A 392 -15.04 1.63 -48.11
C THR A 392 -13.85 2.45 -48.58
N ASP A 393 -12.73 2.46 -47.85
CA ASP A 393 -11.46 2.97 -48.34
C ASP A 393 -10.65 1.81 -48.96
N TYR A 394 -10.72 1.68 -50.29
CA TYR A 394 -9.88 0.75 -51.03
C TYR A 394 -9.29 1.37 -52.30
N ILE A 395 -8.14 0.85 -52.72
CA ILE A 395 -7.41 1.25 -53.92
C ILE A 395 -7.09 -0.02 -54.70
N VAL A 396 -7.47 -0.08 -55.96
CA VAL A 396 -7.16 -1.20 -56.86
C VAL A 396 -6.12 -0.76 -57.90
N GLN A 397 -5.22 -1.67 -58.26
CA GLN A 397 -4.26 -1.52 -59.36
C GLN A 397 -4.36 -2.75 -60.28
N PHE A 398 -4.55 -2.54 -61.57
CA PHE A 398 -4.58 -3.61 -62.56
C PHE A 398 -3.20 -3.81 -63.19
N GLN A 399 -2.76 -5.05 -63.29
CA GLN A 399 -1.63 -5.47 -64.13
C GLN A 399 -2.11 -6.49 -65.17
N ALA A 400 -1.56 -6.47 -66.37
CA ALA A 400 -1.84 -7.44 -67.44
C ALA A 400 -0.52 -8.05 -67.95
N ILE A 401 -0.45 -9.38 -67.98
CA ILE A 401 0.74 -10.12 -68.43
C ILE A 401 0.39 -11.03 -69.61
N GLU A 402 1.07 -10.83 -70.73
CA GLU A 402 1.07 -11.76 -71.86
C GLU A 402 2.17 -12.81 -71.67
N HIS A 403 1.78 -14.09 -71.72
CA HIS A 403 2.73 -15.21 -71.58
C HIS A 403 3.21 -15.67 -72.95
N GLN A 404 4.53 -15.71 -73.13
CA GLN A 404 5.16 -16.26 -74.34
C GLN A 404 5.13 -17.80 -74.29
N LEU A 405 5.17 -18.43 -75.47
CA LEU A 405 5.29 -19.89 -75.58
C LEU A 405 6.60 -20.38 -74.91
N PRO A 406 6.55 -21.29 -73.92
CA PRO A 406 7.76 -21.87 -73.33
C PRO A 406 8.62 -22.62 -74.35
N GLU A 407 9.95 -22.46 -74.26
CA GLU A 407 10.89 -23.14 -75.15
C GLU A 407 10.80 -24.68 -74.99
N GLY A 408 10.54 -25.37 -76.11
CA GLY A 408 10.52 -26.84 -76.17
C GLY A 408 9.14 -27.49 -76.34
N ILE A 409 8.04 -26.74 -76.27
CA ILE A 409 6.70 -27.26 -76.54
C ILE A 409 6.44 -27.33 -78.05
N ASN A 410 5.96 -28.48 -78.53
CA ASN A 410 5.62 -28.72 -79.94
C ASN A 410 4.27 -28.06 -80.30
N GLU A 411 4.11 -27.53 -81.51
CA GLU A 411 2.86 -26.84 -81.89
C GLU A 411 1.62 -27.76 -82.04
N GLU A 412 1.80 -29.09 -82.04
CA GLU A 412 0.72 -30.06 -82.20
C GLU A 412 0.19 -30.63 -80.88
N ASP A 413 1.00 -30.64 -79.80
CA ASP A 413 0.66 -31.19 -78.47
C ASP A 413 -0.16 -30.22 -77.59
N ARG A 414 -1.05 -29.42 -78.20
CA ARG A 414 -1.66 -28.24 -77.56
C ARG A 414 -2.76 -28.54 -76.54
N THR A 415 -2.37 -28.61 -75.27
CA THR A 415 -3.10 -27.87 -74.23
C THR A 415 -2.77 -26.37 -74.36
N ALA A 416 -3.79 -25.53 -74.34
CA ALA A 416 -3.75 -24.16 -74.85
C ALA A 416 -3.35 -23.12 -73.77
N GLY A 417 -2.12 -23.20 -73.27
CA GLY A 417 -1.62 -22.29 -72.22
C GLY A 417 -2.37 -22.42 -70.90
N GLU A 418 -2.84 -23.63 -70.61
CA GLU A 418 -3.74 -23.94 -69.50
C GLU A 418 -3.08 -23.79 -68.12
N ASP A 419 -1.75 -23.68 -68.08
CA ASP A 419 -0.93 -23.45 -66.88
C ASP A 419 -0.68 -21.95 -66.60
N PHE A 420 -1.18 -21.03 -67.46
CA PHE A 420 -0.99 -19.58 -67.34
C PHE A 420 -2.29 -18.73 -67.33
N ARG A 421 -3.49 -19.34 -67.38
CA ARG A 421 -4.77 -18.60 -67.37
C ARG A 421 -5.30 -18.30 -65.96
N GLY A 422 -5.45 -17.02 -65.60
CA GLY A 422 -6.20 -16.64 -64.41
C GLY A 422 -5.85 -15.25 -63.88
N VAL A 423 -5.94 -15.09 -62.55
CA VAL A 423 -5.65 -13.85 -61.84
C VAL A 423 -4.78 -14.09 -60.60
N ASP A 424 -3.92 -13.12 -60.33
CA ASP A 424 -3.07 -13.05 -59.14
C ASP A 424 -3.55 -11.88 -58.28
N ILE A 425 -3.79 -12.10 -56.99
CA ILE A 425 -4.35 -11.09 -56.08
C ILE A 425 -3.34 -10.81 -54.97
N ASP A 426 -2.69 -9.64 -55.04
CA ASP A 426 -2.01 -9.03 -53.90
C ASP A 426 -3.00 -8.17 -53.12
N MET A 427 -3.00 -8.31 -51.80
CA MET A 427 -3.79 -7.47 -50.92
C MET A 427 -3.01 -7.08 -49.66
N THR A 428 -3.02 -5.78 -49.36
CA THR A 428 -2.55 -5.22 -48.08
C THR A 428 -3.71 -4.55 -47.36
N VAL A 429 -4.02 -5.01 -46.14
CA VAL A 429 -5.02 -4.40 -45.25
C VAL A 429 -4.31 -3.55 -44.20
N GLU A 430 -4.36 -2.23 -44.36
CA GLU A 430 -3.84 -1.27 -43.37
C GLU A 430 -4.84 -1.10 -42.22
N ASN A 431 -4.33 -0.73 -41.03
CA ASN A 431 -5.07 -0.55 -39.77
C ASN A 431 -5.81 -1.78 -39.20
N LEU A 432 -5.68 -2.98 -39.80
CA LEU A 432 -6.30 -4.24 -39.33
C LEU A 432 -6.22 -4.44 -37.80
N TYR A 433 -5.01 -4.34 -37.26
CA TYR A 433 -4.71 -4.52 -35.83
C TYR A 433 -4.76 -3.23 -35.00
N LYS A 434 -5.22 -2.11 -35.57
CA LYS A 434 -5.24 -0.82 -34.87
C LYS A 434 -6.15 -0.85 -33.64
N HIS A 435 -7.33 -1.47 -33.75
CA HIS A 435 -8.27 -1.54 -32.62
C HIS A 435 -7.68 -2.24 -31.38
N TYR A 436 -6.83 -3.27 -31.57
CA TYR A 436 -6.07 -3.90 -30.49
C TYR A 436 -4.92 -3.03 -29.94
N LEU A 437 -4.39 -2.08 -30.72
CA LEU A 437 -3.44 -1.07 -30.21
C LEU A 437 -4.17 -0.03 -29.36
N ASP A 438 -5.30 0.49 -29.86
CA ASP A 438 -6.18 1.42 -29.13
C ASP A 438 -6.59 0.81 -27.77
N GLU A 439 -6.98 -0.48 -27.74
CA GLU A 439 -7.37 -1.21 -26.52
C GLU A 439 -6.19 -1.50 -25.57
N ILE A 440 -5.01 -1.85 -26.08
CA ILE A 440 -3.83 -2.06 -25.23
C ILE A 440 -3.39 -0.75 -24.56
N GLU A 441 -3.43 0.39 -25.27
CA GLU A 441 -3.08 1.70 -24.70
C GLU A 441 -4.06 2.13 -23.58
N GLU A 442 -5.37 1.84 -23.74
CA GLU A 442 -6.38 2.05 -22.70
C GLU A 442 -6.10 1.19 -21.45
N VAL A 443 -5.78 -0.10 -21.62
CA VAL A 443 -5.50 -1.02 -20.51
C VAL A 443 -4.15 -0.73 -19.83
N GLU A 444 -3.12 -0.32 -20.57
CA GLU A 444 -1.85 0.15 -19.99
C GLU A 444 -2.06 1.42 -19.13
N ALA A 445 -2.93 2.34 -19.56
CA ALA A 445 -3.29 3.53 -18.80
C ALA A 445 -4.09 3.18 -17.51
N GLU A 446 -5.03 2.24 -17.58
CA GLU A 446 -5.74 1.73 -16.39
C GLU A 446 -4.76 1.12 -15.37
N ILE A 447 -3.81 0.29 -15.84
CA ILE A 447 -2.80 -0.33 -15.00
C ILE A 447 -1.93 0.72 -14.26
N GLU A 448 -1.44 1.78 -14.94
CA GLU A 448 -0.65 2.82 -14.25
C GLU A 448 -1.49 3.74 -13.34
N ALA A 449 -2.80 3.89 -13.59
CA ALA A 449 -3.71 4.53 -12.65
C ALA A 449 -3.84 3.71 -11.35
N ILE A 450 -4.07 2.39 -11.46
CA ILE A 450 -4.16 1.48 -10.30
C ILE A 450 -2.82 1.42 -9.54
N LYS A 451 -1.68 1.27 -10.24
CA LYS A 451 -0.35 1.36 -9.62
C LYS A 451 -0.14 2.69 -8.90
N THR A 452 -0.72 3.79 -9.39
CA THR A 452 -0.63 5.10 -8.73
C THR A 452 -1.51 5.19 -7.47
N LYS A 453 -2.69 4.56 -7.46
CA LYS A 453 -3.49 4.35 -6.22
C LYS A 453 -2.69 3.55 -5.19
N ILE A 454 -2.12 2.39 -5.55
CA ILE A 454 -1.27 1.58 -4.66
C ILE A 454 -0.08 2.39 -4.10
N ARG A 455 0.56 3.23 -4.94
CA ARG A 455 1.66 4.12 -4.51
C ARG A 455 1.22 5.18 -3.48
N GLN A 456 -0.06 5.56 -3.45
CA GLN A 456 -0.63 6.48 -2.45
C GLN A 456 -1.03 5.72 -1.18
N GLU A 457 -1.77 4.62 -1.32
CA GLU A 457 -2.19 3.73 -0.22
C GLU A 457 -1.00 3.26 0.63
N ARG A 458 0.13 2.90 0.00
CA ARG A 458 1.36 2.52 0.72
C ARG A 458 1.97 3.66 1.54
N ARG A 459 1.87 4.92 1.10
CA ARG A 459 2.32 6.09 1.88
C ARG A 459 1.40 6.37 3.05
N GLU A 460 0.10 6.10 2.89
CA GLU A 460 -0.86 6.20 3.98
C GLU A 460 -0.59 5.15 5.06
N ILE A 461 -0.31 3.90 4.69
CA ILE A 461 0.16 2.88 5.65
C ILE A 461 1.40 3.38 6.40
N THR A 462 2.44 3.89 5.71
CA THR A 462 3.64 4.44 6.38
C THR A 462 3.29 5.55 7.38
N ARG A 463 2.45 6.52 6.98
CA ARG A 463 1.98 7.63 7.83
C ARG A 463 1.23 7.13 9.08
N ILE A 464 0.43 6.07 8.94
CA ILE A 464 -0.31 5.47 10.05
C ILE A 464 0.65 4.69 10.97
N SER A 465 1.60 3.92 10.42
CA SER A 465 2.62 3.21 11.21
C SER A 465 3.54 4.16 12.00
N GLU A 466 3.96 5.28 11.42
CA GLU A 466 4.69 6.34 12.13
C GLU A 466 3.85 6.89 13.30
N GLY A 467 2.55 7.13 13.06
CA GLY A 467 1.59 7.55 14.07
C GLY A 467 1.25 6.48 15.12
N ILE A 468 1.51 5.20 14.88
CA ILE A 468 1.43 4.13 15.90
C ILE A 468 2.68 4.17 16.78
N ALA A 469 3.87 4.23 16.20
CA ALA A 469 5.14 4.25 16.93
C ALA A 469 5.26 5.47 17.89
N GLU A 470 4.67 6.61 17.52
CA GLU A 470 4.56 7.75 18.43
C GLU A 470 3.67 7.42 19.65
N LYS A 471 2.50 6.79 19.44
CA LYS A 471 1.59 6.39 20.53
C LYS A 471 2.22 5.32 21.43
N GLU A 472 2.95 4.35 20.88
CA GLU A 472 3.73 3.37 21.66
C GLU A 472 4.77 4.06 22.55
N THR A 473 5.47 5.06 22.00
CA THR A 473 6.43 5.89 22.75
C THR A 473 5.74 6.68 23.87
N GLN A 474 4.53 7.21 23.62
CA GLN A 474 3.74 7.88 24.65
C GLN A 474 3.23 6.92 25.74
N ILE A 475 2.85 5.67 25.38
CA ILE A 475 2.47 4.63 26.34
C ILE A 475 3.64 4.29 27.26
N GLU A 476 4.85 4.09 26.73
CA GLU A 476 6.01 3.72 27.54
C GLU A 476 6.43 4.86 28.49
N ASN A 477 6.36 6.12 28.05
CA ASN A 477 6.55 7.27 28.93
C ASN A 477 5.52 7.30 30.09
N ARG A 478 4.24 7.01 29.81
CA ARG A 478 3.19 6.92 30.84
C ARG A 478 3.42 5.74 31.80
N ARG A 479 3.85 4.58 31.30
CA ARG A 479 4.22 3.40 32.11
C ARG A 479 5.40 3.71 33.04
N SER A 480 6.41 4.44 32.54
CA SER A 480 7.54 4.92 33.36
C SER A 480 7.08 5.86 34.48
N GLU A 481 6.13 6.76 34.22
CA GLU A 481 5.58 7.65 35.25
C GLU A 481 4.75 6.87 36.29
N ILE A 482 3.88 5.95 35.86
CA ILE A 482 3.13 5.05 36.74
C ILE A 482 4.05 4.32 37.72
N GLU A 483 5.22 3.85 37.27
CA GLU A 483 6.16 3.13 38.14
C GLU A 483 6.86 4.04 39.17
N LYS A 484 7.07 5.32 38.84
CA LYS A 484 7.53 6.33 39.83
C LYS A 484 6.46 6.55 40.90
N GLN A 485 5.20 6.74 40.48
CA GLN A 485 4.08 6.93 41.41
C GLN A 485 3.86 5.69 42.29
N LYS A 486 3.98 4.48 41.75
CA LYS A 486 3.94 3.21 42.52
C LYS A 486 5.10 3.10 43.51
N THR A 487 6.32 3.46 43.10
CA THR A 487 7.51 3.50 43.99
C THR A 487 7.32 4.49 45.15
N GLU A 488 6.82 5.69 44.86
CA GLU A 488 6.59 6.73 45.86
C GLU A 488 5.46 6.33 46.82
N LYS A 489 4.37 5.75 46.31
CA LYS A 489 3.28 5.20 47.12
C LYS A 489 3.77 4.15 48.13
N GLU A 490 4.64 3.22 47.72
CA GLU A 490 5.21 2.24 48.65
C GLU A 490 6.19 2.88 49.66
N ARG A 491 6.94 3.93 49.27
CA ARG A 491 7.76 4.73 50.19
C ARG A 491 6.90 5.38 51.29
N LEU A 492 5.76 5.97 50.91
CA LEU A 492 4.80 6.60 51.81
C LEU A 492 4.11 5.58 52.74
N LYS A 493 3.71 4.41 52.22
CA LYS A 493 3.21 3.29 53.05
C LYS A 493 4.26 2.80 54.05
N GLY A 494 5.51 2.67 53.64
CA GLY A 494 6.63 2.30 54.51
C GLY A 494 6.83 3.31 55.65
N ILE A 495 6.68 4.61 55.34
CA ILE A 495 6.63 5.70 56.31
C ILE A 495 5.48 5.53 57.30
N ILE A 496 4.23 5.38 56.84
CA ILE A 496 3.03 5.26 57.68
C ILE A 496 3.08 4.03 58.59
N THR A 497 3.68 2.94 58.12
CA THR A 497 3.84 1.69 58.88
C THR A 497 4.66 1.91 60.16
N LEU A 498 5.55 2.91 60.20
CA LEU A 498 6.22 3.41 61.40
C LEU A 498 6.94 2.34 62.24
N ALA A 499 7.53 1.32 61.61
CA ALA A 499 8.25 0.24 62.29
C ALA A 499 9.44 0.72 63.16
N LYS A 500 9.99 1.91 62.86
CA LYS A 500 10.97 2.60 63.73
C LYS A 500 10.36 2.98 65.09
N ALA A 501 9.12 3.46 65.10
CA ALA A 501 8.41 3.84 66.32
C ALA A 501 8.13 2.62 67.20
N ASP A 502 7.71 1.50 66.62
CA ASP A 502 7.35 0.31 67.40
C ASP A 502 8.58 -0.31 68.09
N ARG A 503 9.73 -0.37 67.39
CA ARG A 503 11.01 -0.78 67.99
C ARG A 503 11.46 0.16 69.12
N GLU A 504 11.31 1.47 68.95
CA GLU A 504 11.67 2.45 69.99
C GLU A 504 10.73 2.34 71.21
N ILE A 505 9.43 2.06 70.99
CA ILE A 505 8.45 1.76 72.04
C ILE A 505 8.85 0.50 72.81
N GLU A 506 9.18 -0.60 72.13
CA GLU A 506 9.64 -1.85 72.74
C GLU A 506 10.92 -1.66 73.58
N MET A 507 11.92 -0.95 73.03
CA MET A 507 13.15 -0.61 73.75
C MET A 507 12.86 0.21 75.01
N VAL A 508 11.99 1.22 74.92
CA VAL A 508 11.64 2.07 76.07
C VAL A 508 10.90 1.27 77.15
N LYS A 509 9.97 0.38 76.76
CA LYS A 509 9.31 -0.54 77.71
C LYS A 509 10.33 -1.45 78.41
N ALA A 510 11.30 -2.00 77.68
CA ALA A 510 12.37 -2.83 78.26
C ALA A 510 13.29 -2.03 79.22
N LEU A 511 13.51 -0.74 78.97
CA LEU A 511 14.24 0.16 79.88
C LEU A 511 13.45 0.49 81.16
N GLN A 512 12.12 0.40 81.14
CA GLN A 512 11.24 0.64 82.29
C GLN A 512 10.93 -0.63 83.10
N GLY A 513 11.10 -1.82 82.51
CA GLY A 513 10.93 -3.12 83.19
C GLY A 513 12.11 -3.58 84.05
N ASN A 514 13.21 -2.80 84.10
CA ASN A 514 14.42 -3.01 84.91
C ASN A 514 14.83 -1.72 85.63
#